data_AF-A0A4Z0QEJ7-F1
#
_entry.id   AF-A0A4Z0QEJ7-F1
#
_cell.length_a   1.000
_cell.length_b   1.000
_cell.length_c   1.000
_cell.angle_alpha   90.00
_cell.angle_beta   90.00
_cell.angle_gamma   90.00
#
_symmetry.space_group_name_H-M   'P 1'
#
loop_
_entity.id
_entity.type
_entity.pdbx_description
1 polymer ?
#
loop_
_entity_poly.entity_id
_entity_poly.type
_entity_poly.pdbx_seq_one_letter_code
_entity_poly.pdbx_strand_id
1 'polypeptide(L)'
;MRIHLLACLLSVSGVLLSQCVSTHEPGVTTTAPASTTVSAGQAESLDPDPNKPYREMAIQPIAAEPANYTASVICRRDSVGTLLLEMKLNPAQRSIEKLSLAYGLRNSGQKAKQIGQGTGHYDSTSQRYYFSTFYQIITQLPNQQRVYSDLYPVHGWVSTSTNTVGLQL
;
A
#
# COMPACT_ATOMS: atom_id res chain seq x y z
N MET A 1 -8.50 6.06 -53.31
CA MET A 1 -9.97 6.24 -53.44
C MET A 1 -10.62 5.81 -52.14
N ARG A 2 -11.29 6.74 -51.45
CA ARG A 2 -12.08 6.49 -50.24
C ARG A 2 -13.40 5.83 -50.63
N ILE A 3 -13.94 4.94 -49.79
CA ILE A 3 -15.37 4.86 -49.42
C ILE A 3 -15.46 4.17 -48.06
N HIS A 4 -16.27 4.79 -47.20
CA HIS A 4 -16.51 4.51 -45.79
C HIS A 4 -17.42 3.30 -45.58
N LEU A 5 -17.21 2.53 -44.51
CA LEU A 5 -18.25 1.67 -43.95
C LEU A 5 -18.72 2.24 -42.60
N LEU A 6 -19.98 2.66 -42.59
CA LEU A 6 -20.75 3.09 -41.43
C LEU A 6 -20.96 1.92 -40.46
N ALA A 7 -20.76 2.17 -39.17
CA ALA A 7 -21.34 1.38 -38.10
C ALA A 7 -22.09 2.33 -37.15
N CYS A 8 -23.39 2.51 -37.40
CA CYS A 8 -24.32 3.17 -36.50
C CYS A 8 -25.00 2.10 -35.65
N LEU A 9 -24.64 2.01 -34.37
CA LEU A 9 -25.37 1.27 -33.35
C LEU A 9 -25.34 2.11 -32.07
N LEU A 10 -26.39 2.91 -31.86
CA LEU A 10 -26.66 3.57 -30.59
C LEU A 10 -28.06 3.15 -30.15
N SER A 11 -28.08 2.30 -29.14
CA SER A 11 -29.25 1.77 -28.47
C SER A 11 -29.91 2.83 -27.60
N VAL A 12 -31.24 2.89 -27.73
CA VAL A 12 -32.17 3.61 -26.87
C VAL A 12 -32.33 2.84 -25.56
N SER A 13 -32.19 3.50 -24.42
CA SER A 13 -32.78 3.04 -23.15
C SER A 13 -33.06 4.24 -22.28
N GLY A 14 -34.36 4.52 -22.13
CA GLY A 14 -34.87 5.58 -21.26
C GLY A 14 -35.28 5.08 -19.89
N VAL A 15 -35.69 6.09 -19.11
CA VAL A 15 -36.66 6.08 -18.01
C VAL A 15 -36.23 5.39 -16.70
N LEU A 16 -36.01 6.16 -15.64
CA LEU A 16 -37.06 6.44 -14.63
C LEU A 16 -36.55 7.40 -13.55
N LEU A 17 -37.28 8.51 -13.44
CA LEU A 17 -37.25 9.44 -12.32
C LEU A 17 -37.74 8.72 -11.06
N SER A 18 -36.97 8.76 -9.98
CA SER A 18 -37.47 8.47 -8.64
C SER A 18 -37.25 9.70 -7.77
N GLN A 19 -38.30 10.50 -7.63
CA GLN A 19 -38.34 11.61 -6.69
C GLN A 19 -38.88 11.07 -5.37
N CYS A 20 -38.02 10.91 -4.37
CA CYS A 20 -38.47 10.68 -3.00
C CYS A 20 -38.90 12.03 -2.40
N VAL A 21 -40.21 12.27 -2.42
CA VAL A 21 -40.87 13.22 -1.52
C VAL A 21 -40.76 12.65 -0.10
N SER A 22 -40.18 13.41 0.82
CA SER A 22 -40.21 13.08 2.24
C SER A 22 -41.20 14.01 2.94
N THR A 23 -42.23 13.40 3.48
CA THR A 23 -43.36 13.99 4.20
C THR A 23 -42.90 14.54 5.55
N HIS A 24 -43.45 15.69 5.94
CA HIS A 24 -43.28 16.32 7.25
C HIS A 24 -44.30 15.79 8.27
N GLU A 25 -44.00 16.03 9.56
CA GLU A 25 -44.79 15.88 10.81
C GLU A 25 -44.66 14.56 11.62
N PRO A 26 -44.97 14.58 12.95
CA PRO A 26 -44.53 15.51 13.99
C PRO A 26 -43.95 14.76 15.21
N GLY A 27 -43.55 15.51 16.24
CA GLY A 27 -42.68 15.07 17.35
C GLY A 27 -43.08 13.81 18.14
N VAL A 28 -42.05 13.04 18.47
CA VAL A 28 -42.01 12.10 19.60
C VAL A 28 -40.81 12.47 20.45
N THR A 29 -41.09 12.80 21.71
CA THR A 29 -40.09 13.04 22.76
C THR A 29 -39.40 11.72 23.09
N THR A 30 -38.21 11.49 22.53
CA THR A 30 -37.37 10.34 22.89
C THR A 30 -36.16 10.85 23.64
N THR A 31 -36.09 10.48 24.92
CA THR A 31 -34.95 10.59 25.82
C THR A 31 -33.66 10.29 25.06
N ALA A 32 -32.75 11.27 25.00
CA ALA A 32 -31.48 11.15 24.30
C ALA A 32 -30.73 9.91 24.82
N PRO A 33 -30.34 8.96 23.95
CA PRO A 33 -29.43 7.91 24.37
C PRO A 33 -28.13 8.59 24.80
N ALA A 34 -27.64 8.21 25.98
CA ALA A 34 -26.34 8.64 26.48
C ALA A 34 -25.33 8.50 25.34
N SER A 35 -24.77 9.64 24.92
CA SER A 35 -23.74 9.68 23.89
C SER A 35 -22.53 8.96 24.46
N THR A 36 -22.46 7.65 24.23
CA THR A 36 -21.25 6.88 24.45
C THR A 36 -20.23 7.53 23.52
N THR A 37 -19.34 8.31 24.10
CA THR A 37 -18.24 8.95 23.39
C THR A 37 -17.34 7.79 22.96
N VAL A 38 -17.60 7.24 21.78
CA VAL A 38 -16.64 6.39 21.11
C VAL A 38 -15.47 7.31 20.85
N SER A 39 -14.41 7.15 21.65
CA SER A 39 -13.13 7.74 21.32
C SER A 39 -12.80 7.25 19.92
N ALA A 40 -12.94 8.13 18.94
CA ALA A 40 -12.47 7.87 17.59
C ALA A 40 -10.98 7.62 17.75
N GLY A 41 -10.58 6.34 17.71
CA GLY A 41 -9.18 5.97 17.70
C GLY A 41 -8.51 6.81 16.62
N GLN A 42 -7.50 7.60 17.01
CA GLN A 42 -6.74 8.40 16.07
C GLN A 42 -6.23 7.44 14.99
N ALA A 43 -6.67 7.65 13.75
CA ALA A 43 -6.10 6.94 12.62
C ALA A 43 -4.62 7.33 12.55
N GLU A 44 -3.74 6.36 12.79
CA GLU A 44 -2.31 6.58 12.65
C GLU A 44 -2.01 6.86 11.17
N SER A 45 -1.23 7.90 10.90
CA SER A 45 -0.89 8.25 9.52
C SER A 45 -0.11 7.11 8.87
N LEU A 46 -0.50 6.74 7.67
CA LEU A 46 0.19 5.76 6.83
C LEU A 46 1.22 6.42 5.90
N ASP A 47 1.46 7.72 6.05
CA ASP A 47 2.46 8.45 5.29
C ASP A 47 3.84 8.37 5.95
N PRO A 48 4.93 8.53 5.17
CA PRO A 48 6.27 8.68 5.71
C PRO A 48 6.33 9.73 6.81
N ASP A 49 6.88 9.38 7.98
CA ASP A 49 7.00 10.30 9.11
C ASP A 49 8.08 11.37 8.78
N PRO A 50 7.73 12.66 8.67
CA PRO A 50 8.69 13.70 8.29
C PRO A 50 9.80 13.90 9.32
N ASN A 51 9.63 13.41 10.55
CA ASN A 51 10.60 13.56 11.64
C ASN A 51 11.55 12.37 11.79
N LYS A 52 11.33 11.28 11.04
CA LYS A 52 12.16 10.08 11.08
C LYS A 52 13.03 10.01 9.82
N PRO A 53 14.37 10.02 9.95
CA PRO A 53 15.24 9.93 8.79
C PRO A 53 15.16 8.55 8.14
N TYR A 54 15.43 8.49 6.84
CA TYR A 54 15.65 7.23 6.15
C TYR A 54 16.98 6.61 6.58
N ARG A 55 16.96 5.34 6.92
CA ARG A 55 18.18 4.54 7.10
C ARG A 55 18.67 4.10 5.74
N GLU A 56 19.84 4.59 5.33
CA GLU A 56 20.48 4.18 4.09
C GLU A 56 21.15 2.82 4.23
N MET A 57 20.98 1.99 3.19
CA MET A 57 21.56 0.67 3.09
C MET A 57 22.06 0.46 1.65
N ALA A 58 23.21 -0.21 1.54
CA ALA A 58 23.70 -0.68 0.26
C ALA A 58 22.72 -1.73 -0.28
N ILE A 59 22.50 -1.69 -1.58
CA ILE A 59 21.63 -2.65 -2.22
C ILE A 59 22.49 -3.73 -2.87
N GLN A 60 22.13 -4.98 -2.62
CA GLN A 60 22.69 -6.12 -3.33
C GLN A 60 21.87 -6.36 -4.60
N PRO A 61 22.41 -6.11 -5.79
CA PRO A 61 21.71 -6.45 -7.03
C PRO A 61 21.60 -7.98 -7.13
N ILE A 62 20.39 -8.51 -7.17
CA ILE A 62 20.17 -9.96 -7.39
C ILE A 62 20.40 -10.32 -8.87
N ALA A 63 20.07 -9.40 -9.76
CA ALA A 63 20.42 -9.39 -11.17
C ALA A 63 20.41 -7.93 -11.65
N ALA A 64 21.46 -7.49 -12.33
CA ALA A 64 21.51 -6.18 -12.96
C ALA A 64 21.24 -6.35 -14.45
N GLU A 65 19.96 -6.39 -14.84
CA GLU A 65 19.63 -6.07 -16.22
C GLU A 65 19.40 -4.57 -16.32
N PRO A 66 19.64 -3.94 -17.49
CA PRO A 66 19.47 -2.49 -17.68
C PRO A 66 18.09 -1.94 -17.26
N ALA A 67 17.10 -2.81 -17.11
CA ALA A 67 15.72 -2.48 -16.79
C ALA A 67 15.15 -3.24 -15.57
N ASN A 68 15.97 -3.93 -14.77
CA ASN A 68 15.50 -4.69 -13.62
C ASN A 68 16.45 -4.51 -12.44
N TYR A 69 15.92 -3.96 -11.36
CA TYR A 69 16.69 -3.70 -10.16
C TYR A 69 16.04 -4.37 -8.96
N THR A 70 16.59 -5.53 -8.57
CA THR A 70 16.09 -6.27 -7.40
C THR A 70 17.02 -6.04 -6.22
N ALA A 71 16.46 -5.47 -5.15
CA ALA A 71 17.12 -5.27 -3.88
C ALA A 71 16.76 -6.37 -2.87
N SER A 72 17.44 -6.38 -1.74
CA SER A 72 17.09 -7.20 -0.59
C SER A 72 17.56 -6.49 0.66
N VAL A 73 16.64 -6.12 1.54
CA VAL A 73 16.94 -5.32 2.74
C VAL A 73 16.52 -6.06 3.98
N ILE A 74 17.50 -6.54 4.76
CA ILE A 74 17.28 -7.23 6.02
C ILE A 74 16.85 -6.23 7.09
N CYS A 75 15.55 -6.09 7.28
CA CYS A 75 15.00 -5.30 8.37
C CYS A 75 14.83 -6.18 9.60
N ARG A 76 15.70 -6.05 10.61
CA ARG A 76 15.48 -6.65 11.92
C ARG A 76 14.42 -5.83 12.65
N ARG A 77 13.19 -6.34 12.72
CA ARG A 77 12.28 -5.99 13.82
C ARG A 77 12.52 -7.02 14.89
N ASP A 78 13.08 -6.59 16.01
CA ASP A 78 13.67 -7.46 17.04
C ASP A 78 12.80 -8.69 17.38
N SER A 79 11.48 -8.49 17.49
CA SER A 79 10.49 -9.54 17.79
C SER A 79 9.89 -10.27 16.59
N VAL A 80 9.96 -9.72 15.37
CA VAL A 80 9.20 -10.21 14.21
C VAL A 80 10.09 -11.01 13.25
N GLY A 81 11.35 -10.60 13.08
CA GLY A 81 12.31 -11.26 12.19
C GLY A 81 12.85 -10.31 11.13
N THR A 82 13.05 -10.84 9.93
CA THR A 82 13.70 -10.18 8.80
C THR A 82 12.72 -9.90 7.68
N LEU A 83 12.76 -8.69 7.12
CA LEU A 83 12.11 -8.36 5.85
C LEU A 83 13.07 -8.56 4.68
N LEU A 84 12.54 -8.79 3.49
CA LEU A 84 13.24 -8.82 2.22
C LEU A 84 12.43 -8.02 1.21
N LEU A 85 12.88 -6.82 0.89
CA LEU A 85 12.24 -5.98 -0.11
C LEU A 85 12.81 -6.25 -1.50
N GLU A 86 11.98 -6.77 -2.38
CA GLU A 86 12.24 -6.90 -3.81
C GLU A 86 11.54 -5.78 -4.59
N MET A 87 12.24 -5.26 -5.59
CA MET A 87 11.72 -4.22 -6.47
C MET A 87 12.03 -4.58 -7.92
N LYS A 88 11.28 -4.02 -8.85
CA LYS A 88 11.61 -4.01 -10.28
C LYS A 88 11.37 -2.59 -10.77
N LEU A 89 12.43 -1.93 -11.24
CA LEU A 89 12.42 -0.55 -11.70
C LEU A 89 12.57 -0.49 -13.21
N ASN A 90 11.82 0.39 -13.89
CA ASN A 90 12.00 0.69 -15.30
C ASN A 90 12.62 2.09 -15.45
N PRO A 91 13.94 2.21 -15.69
CA PRO A 91 14.61 3.49 -15.83
C PRO A 91 14.13 4.33 -17.01
N ALA A 92 13.75 3.70 -18.11
CA ALA A 92 13.28 4.39 -19.31
C ALA A 92 11.92 5.07 -19.07
N GLN A 93 11.03 4.40 -18.34
CA GLN A 93 9.70 4.91 -18.02
C GLN A 93 9.64 5.66 -16.69
N ARG A 94 10.75 5.70 -15.92
CA ARG A 94 10.80 6.29 -14.58
C ARG A 94 9.69 5.75 -13.68
N SER A 95 9.49 4.43 -13.70
CA SER A 95 8.43 3.76 -12.95
C SER A 95 8.93 2.58 -12.12
N ILE A 96 8.15 2.21 -11.11
CA ILE A 96 8.29 0.95 -10.35
C ILE A 96 7.28 -0.03 -10.95
N GLU A 97 7.77 -1.12 -11.53
CA GLU A 97 6.93 -2.15 -12.16
C GLU A 97 6.47 -3.23 -11.18
N LYS A 98 7.28 -3.50 -10.14
CA LYS A 98 6.98 -4.48 -9.11
C LYS A 98 7.55 -4.04 -7.77
N LEU A 99 6.77 -4.25 -6.72
CA LEU A 99 7.18 -4.09 -5.33
C LEU A 99 6.65 -5.29 -4.53
N SER A 100 7.56 -6.06 -3.96
CA SER A 100 7.21 -7.21 -3.12
C SER A 100 8.04 -7.27 -1.85
N LEU A 101 7.37 -7.60 -0.75
CA LEU A 101 7.99 -7.90 0.53
C LEU A 101 7.89 -9.39 0.81
N ALA A 102 9.03 -10.04 0.98
CA ALA A 102 9.16 -11.37 1.56
C ALA A 102 9.63 -11.27 3.02
N TYR A 103 9.30 -12.27 3.82
CA TYR A 103 9.49 -12.23 5.28
C TYR A 103 10.14 -13.50 5.77
N GLY A 104 11.30 -13.35 6.43
CA GLY A 104 11.93 -14.39 7.23
C GLY A 104 11.54 -14.20 8.70
N LEU A 105 10.37 -14.69 9.09
CA LEU A 105 9.91 -14.55 10.47
C LEU A 105 10.68 -15.46 11.42
N ARG A 106 10.86 -14.99 12.66
CA ARG A 106 11.50 -15.78 13.72
C ARG A 106 10.59 -16.86 14.32
N ASN A 107 9.28 -16.62 14.34
CA ASN A 107 8.29 -17.50 14.96
C ASN A 107 7.48 -18.27 13.91
N SER A 108 7.51 -19.61 13.96
CA SER A 108 6.80 -20.48 13.02
C SER A 108 5.27 -20.40 13.12
N GLY A 109 4.72 -19.90 14.25
CA GLY A 109 3.29 -19.61 14.43
C GLY A 109 2.85 -18.29 13.80
N GLN A 110 3.77 -17.51 13.25
CA GLN A 110 3.47 -16.23 12.62
C GLN A 110 3.72 -16.28 11.12
N LYS A 111 2.91 -15.53 10.38
CA LYS A 111 3.08 -15.26 8.94
C LYS A 111 2.96 -13.76 8.72
N ALA A 112 3.74 -13.22 7.81
CA ALA A 112 3.61 -11.82 7.42
C ALA A 112 3.16 -11.77 5.97
N LYS A 113 2.21 -10.89 5.70
CA LYS A 113 1.56 -10.77 4.41
C LYS A 113 1.60 -9.31 3.99
N GLN A 114 2.15 -9.05 2.80
CA GLN A 114 2.00 -7.76 2.14
C GLN A 114 0.53 -7.49 1.84
N ILE A 115 0.09 -6.28 2.13
CA ILE A 115 -1.26 -5.80 1.85
C ILE A 115 -1.19 -4.87 0.64
N GLY A 116 -1.92 -5.24 -0.43
CA GLY A 116 -1.89 -4.53 -1.71
C GLY A 116 -0.58 -4.74 -2.49
N GLN A 117 -0.41 -3.95 -3.55
CA GLN A 117 0.79 -3.98 -4.41
C GLN A 117 1.83 -2.94 -4.01
N GLY A 118 1.51 -2.11 -3.00
CA GLY A 118 2.22 -0.87 -2.72
C GLY A 118 2.02 0.19 -3.80
N THR A 119 2.62 1.34 -3.57
CA THR A 119 2.60 2.49 -4.48
C THR A 119 4.01 3.07 -4.59
N GLY A 120 4.24 3.87 -5.62
CA GLY A 120 5.49 4.59 -5.74
C GLY A 120 5.51 5.53 -6.93
N HIS A 121 6.53 6.38 -6.95
CA HIS A 121 6.74 7.38 -7.99
C HIS A 121 8.23 7.67 -8.14
N TYR A 122 8.61 8.25 -9.27
CA TYR A 122 9.96 8.75 -9.50
C TYR A 122 10.00 10.26 -9.31
N ASP A 123 10.97 10.74 -8.53
CA ASP A 123 11.27 12.15 -8.38
C ASP A 123 12.54 12.50 -9.17
N SER A 124 12.41 13.40 -10.14
CA SER A 124 13.53 13.77 -11.02
C SER A 124 14.57 14.68 -10.35
N THR A 125 14.18 15.43 -9.32
CA THR A 125 15.05 16.38 -8.62
C THR A 125 16.11 15.64 -7.81
N SER A 126 15.67 14.65 -7.05
CA SER A 126 16.50 13.78 -6.22
C SER A 126 16.99 12.53 -6.94
N GLN A 127 16.48 12.24 -8.15
CA GLN A 127 16.77 11.03 -8.92
C GLN A 127 16.50 9.75 -8.14
N ARG A 128 15.33 9.70 -7.48
CA ARG A 128 14.94 8.62 -6.57
C ARG A 128 13.56 8.06 -6.92
N TYR A 129 13.42 6.77 -6.75
CA TYR A 129 12.15 6.06 -6.79
C TYR A 129 11.62 5.93 -5.37
N TYR A 130 10.62 6.74 -5.02
CA TYR A 130 9.94 6.66 -3.73
C TYR A 130 8.86 5.59 -3.76
N PHE A 131 8.71 4.85 -2.67
CA PHE A 131 7.73 3.79 -2.56
C PHE A 131 7.13 3.71 -1.16
N SER A 132 5.93 3.13 -1.11
CA SER A 132 5.21 2.82 0.11
C SER A 132 4.52 1.47 -0.05
N THR A 133 4.58 0.63 0.97
CA THR A 133 3.84 -0.62 1.02
C THR A 133 3.50 -0.96 2.47
N PHE A 134 2.57 -1.88 2.68
CA PHE A 134 2.07 -2.24 3.99
C PHE A 134 2.13 -3.73 4.19
N TYR A 135 2.24 -4.15 5.44
CA TYR A 135 2.11 -5.55 5.77
C TYR A 135 1.41 -5.77 7.09
N GLN A 136 0.92 -6.99 7.25
CA GLN A 136 0.24 -7.42 8.44
C GLN A 136 0.83 -8.74 8.91
N ILE A 137 0.98 -8.88 10.23
CA ILE A 137 1.35 -10.13 10.88
C ILE A 137 0.08 -10.89 11.21
N ILE A 138 0.05 -12.14 10.82
CA ILE A 138 -1.02 -13.12 11.08
C ILE A 138 -0.44 -14.15 12.04
N THR A 139 -0.97 -14.19 13.25
CA THR A 139 -0.58 -15.19 14.27
C THR A 139 -1.61 -16.30 14.31
N GLN A 140 -1.14 -17.54 14.14
CA GLN A 140 -1.95 -18.74 14.25
C GLN A 140 -1.89 -19.25 15.70
N LEU A 141 -3.01 -19.23 16.39
CA LEU A 141 -3.14 -19.72 17.77
C LEU A 141 -3.29 -21.26 17.80
N PRO A 142 -2.99 -21.93 18.94
CA PRO A 142 -3.09 -23.39 19.07
C PRO A 142 -4.49 -23.96 18.75
N ASN A 143 -5.54 -23.18 19.00
CA ASN A 143 -6.94 -23.54 18.71
C ASN A 143 -7.36 -23.27 17.26
N GLN A 144 -6.40 -23.11 16.34
CA GLN A 144 -6.62 -22.78 14.93
C GLN A 144 -7.23 -21.38 14.65
N GLN A 145 -7.38 -20.51 15.66
CA GLN A 145 -7.76 -19.12 15.44
C GLN A 145 -6.62 -18.29 14.85
N ARG A 146 -6.97 -17.24 14.10
CA ARG A 146 -6.01 -16.29 13.53
C ARG A 146 -6.21 -14.91 14.13
N VAL A 147 -5.13 -14.31 14.60
CA VAL A 147 -5.08 -12.92 15.08
C VAL A 147 -4.28 -12.10 14.08
N TYR A 148 -4.83 -10.96 13.69
CA TYR A 148 -4.22 -10.02 12.75
C TYR A 148 -3.70 -8.82 13.52
N SER A 149 -2.45 -8.42 13.25
CA SER A 149 -1.90 -7.17 13.78
C SER A 149 -2.51 -5.95 13.07
N ASP A 150 -2.15 -4.76 13.52
CA ASP A 150 -2.29 -3.55 12.72
C ASP A 150 -1.45 -3.63 11.43
N LEU A 151 -1.69 -2.68 10.53
CA LEU A 151 -0.88 -2.50 9.33
C LEU A 151 0.42 -1.81 9.70
N TYR A 152 1.52 -2.39 9.24
CA TYR A 152 2.84 -1.82 9.39
C TYR A 152 3.28 -1.21 8.06
N PRO A 153 3.54 0.11 8.01
CA PRO A 153 4.07 0.74 6.83
C PRO A 153 5.54 0.37 6.62
N VAL A 154 5.93 0.34 5.35
CA VAL A 154 7.32 0.33 4.89
C VAL A 154 7.43 1.42 3.84
N HIS A 155 8.14 2.49 4.19
CA HIS A 155 8.43 3.58 3.27
C HIS A 155 9.88 3.56 2.88
N GLY A 156 10.17 4.04 1.68
CA GLY A 156 11.55 4.15 1.26
C GLY A 156 11.72 4.88 -0.04
N TRP A 157 12.99 4.97 -0.42
CA TRP A 157 13.41 5.40 -1.74
C TRP A 157 14.56 4.55 -2.24
N VAL A 158 14.69 4.41 -3.55
CA VAL A 158 15.82 3.75 -4.21
C VAL A 158 16.48 4.74 -5.17
N SER A 159 17.81 4.81 -5.12
CA SER A 159 18.63 5.55 -6.08
C SER A 159 19.45 4.56 -6.89
N THR A 160 19.18 4.47 -8.20
CA THR A 160 19.95 3.63 -9.13
C THR A 160 21.31 4.26 -9.46
N SER A 161 21.46 5.57 -9.32
CA SER A 161 22.73 6.28 -9.54
C SER A 161 23.76 6.00 -8.46
N THR A 162 23.31 5.83 -7.21
CA THR A 162 24.20 5.55 -6.06
C THR A 162 24.12 4.10 -5.59
N ASN A 163 23.22 3.29 -6.16
CA ASN A 163 22.97 1.91 -5.75
C ASN A 163 22.61 1.80 -4.24
N THR A 164 21.83 2.77 -3.75
CA THR A 164 21.42 2.88 -2.33
C THR A 164 19.91 2.88 -2.16
N VAL A 165 19.44 2.31 -1.04
CA VAL A 165 18.05 2.35 -0.59
C VAL A 165 17.99 3.05 0.75
N GLY A 166 17.05 4.00 0.89
CA GLY A 166 16.65 4.54 2.19
C GLY A 166 15.37 3.87 2.65
N LEU A 167 15.33 3.32 3.86
CA LEU A 167 14.10 2.79 4.47
C LEU A 167 13.70 3.54 5.74
N GLN A 168 12.39 3.62 5.95
CA GLN A 168 11.75 4.11 7.16
C GLN A 168 10.71 3.05 7.58
N LEU A 169 10.86 2.52 8.79
CA LEU A 169 10.22 1.29 9.28
C LEU A 169 9.56 1.47 10.66
#